data_AF-A0A8H7KT64-F1
#
_entry.id   AF-A0A8H7KT64-F1
#
_cell.length_a   1.000
_cell.length_b   1.000
_cell.length_c   1.000
_cell.angle_alpha   90.00
_cell.angle_beta   90.00
_cell.angle_gamma   90.00
#
_symmetry.space_group_name_H-M   'P 1'
#
loop_
_entity.id
_entity.type
_entity.pdbx_description
1 polymer ?
#
loop_
_entity_poly.entity_id
_entity_poly.type
_entity_poly.pdbx_seq_one_letter_code
_entity_poly.pdbx_strand_id
1 'polypeptide(L)'
;MAMTTIIDYEILVEDPLTALECIRRKLLTNRRDIAKHFITTGKAFITRSSTSSLPLPQASRVIEHRPLGYRHTLWQADLIDYRQYENLRNAFLLTPRARAAVKYGGIVWRLSVQSIDPEYVIAGPSTEVMAYSRPMYFEGDPARYWDDELIEAEMDIVCGVYRVYTGTNY
;
A
#
# COMPACT_ATOMS: atom_id res chain seq x y z
N MET A 1 13.52 -19.29 -10.94
CA MET A 1 13.37 -17.97 -11.59
C MET A 1 11.92 -17.86 -12.03
N ALA A 2 11.06 -17.28 -11.19
CA ALA A 2 9.64 -17.11 -11.52
C ALA A 2 9.51 -15.98 -12.53
N MET A 3 8.86 -16.25 -13.67
CA MET A 3 8.48 -15.20 -14.61
C MET A 3 7.51 -14.26 -13.89
N THR A 4 7.93 -13.02 -13.68
CA THR A 4 7.04 -11.96 -13.20
C THR A 4 5.99 -11.73 -14.27
N THR A 5 4.78 -12.25 -14.08
CA THR A 5 3.65 -11.97 -14.96
C THR A 5 3.42 -10.47 -14.90
N ILE A 6 3.67 -9.75 -16.00
CA ILE A 6 3.37 -8.33 -16.08
C ILE A 6 1.86 -8.22 -16.19
N ILE A 7 1.23 -7.86 -15.07
CA ILE A 7 -0.20 -7.56 -15.03
C ILE A 7 -0.36 -6.21 -15.74
N ASP A 8 -1.21 -6.15 -16.77
CA ASP A 8 -1.52 -4.87 -17.39
C ASP A 8 -2.36 -4.03 -16.43
N TYR A 9 -2.00 -2.76 -16.26
CA TYR A 9 -2.61 -1.90 -15.26
C TYR A 9 -2.65 -0.44 -15.73
N GLU A 10 -3.60 0.29 -15.16
CA GLU A 10 -3.79 1.73 -15.33
C GLU A 10 -3.38 2.47 -14.06
N ILE A 11 -2.95 3.73 -14.21
CA ILE A 11 -2.70 4.62 -13.07
C ILE A 11 -3.94 5.48 -12.84
N LEU A 12 -4.49 5.41 -11.64
CA LEU A 12 -5.58 6.27 -11.19
C LEU A 12 -5.07 7.21 -10.10
N VAL A 13 -5.56 8.44 -10.12
CA VAL A 13 -5.28 9.48 -9.14
C VAL A 13 -6.60 10.11 -8.72
N GLU A 14 -6.87 10.15 -7.42
CA GLU A 14 -8.09 10.74 -6.89
C GLU A 14 -8.00 12.27 -6.77
N ASP A 15 -6.80 12.80 -6.50
CA ASP A 15 -6.56 14.23 -6.39
C ASP A 15 -6.56 14.93 -7.76
N PRO A 16 -7.51 15.82 -8.05
CA PRO A 16 -7.58 16.53 -9.33
C PRO A 16 -6.36 17.43 -9.58
N LEU A 17 -5.72 17.95 -8.53
CA LEU A 17 -4.53 18.80 -8.67
C LEU A 17 -3.32 18.00 -9.17
N THR A 18 -3.14 16.79 -8.66
CA THR A 18 -2.12 15.86 -9.14
C THR A 18 -2.37 15.44 -10.59
N ALA A 19 -3.62 15.20 -10.98
CA ALA A 19 -3.98 14.93 -12.37
C ALA A 19 -3.63 16.12 -13.29
N LEU A 20 -3.99 17.34 -12.88
CA LEU A 20 -3.68 18.58 -13.60
C LEU A 20 -2.18 18.84 -13.72
N GLU A 21 -1.41 18.53 -12.67
CA GLU A 21 0.05 18.60 -12.69
C GLU A 21 0.64 17.71 -13.79
N CYS A 22 0.14 16.48 -13.94
CA CYS A 22 0.60 15.54 -14.96
C CYS A 22 0.40 16.09 -16.37
N ILE A 23 -0.76 16.71 -16.63
CA ILE A 23 -1.07 17.37 -17.90
C ILE A 23 -0.09 18.53 -18.14
N ARG A 24 0.07 19.42 -17.17
CA ARG A 24 0.91 20.62 -17.29
C ARG A 24 2.39 20.29 -17.50
N ARG A 25 2.89 19.25 -16.83
CA ARG A 25 4.27 18.79 -16.95
C ARG A 25 4.51 17.89 -18.17
N LYS A 26 3.47 17.60 -18.96
CA LYS A 26 3.52 16.65 -20.09
C LYS A 26 4.05 15.28 -19.68
N LEU A 27 3.71 14.82 -18.47
CA LEU A 27 4.14 13.52 -17.93
C LEU A 27 3.34 12.34 -18.50
N LEU A 28 2.29 12.61 -19.28
CA LEU A 28 1.38 11.60 -19.82
C LEU A 28 1.98 10.78 -20.99
N THR A 29 3.30 10.74 -21.13
CA THR A 29 4.00 10.05 -22.22
C THR A 29 4.07 8.54 -22.01
N ASN A 30 4.27 8.09 -20.77
CA ASN A 30 4.18 6.68 -20.41
C ASN A 30 3.86 6.49 -18.91
N ARG A 31 3.24 5.36 -18.55
CA ARG A 31 2.85 5.04 -17.16
C ARG A 31 4.03 4.98 -16.20
N ARG A 32 5.19 4.55 -16.69
CA ARG A 32 6.40 4.37 -15.89
C ARG A 32 6.94 5.70 -15.35
N ASP A 33 6.97 6.73 -16.19
CA ASP A 33 7.41 8.08 -15.83
C ASP A 33 6.43 8.74 -14.85
N ILE A 34 5.12 8.54 -15.05
CA ILE A 34 4.09 8.98 -14.10
C ILE A 34 4.28 8.32 -12.73
N ALA A 35 4.35 6.99 -12.68
CA ALA A 35 4.56 6.26 -11.44
C ALA A 35 5.86 6.67 -10.75
N LYS A 36 6.96 6.78 -11.51
CA LYS A 36 8.25 7.24 -10.98
C LYS A 36 8.16 8.65 -10.40
N HIS A 37 7.46 9.57 -11.06
CA HIS A 37 7.23 10.92 -10.54
C HIS A 37 6.43 10.91 -9.23
N PHE A 38 5.37 10.12 -9.16
CA PHE A 38 4.55 10.00 -7.94
C PHE A 38 5.32 9.37 -6.78
N ILE A 39 6.07 8.30 -7.05
CA ILE A 39 6.96 7.66 -6.06
C ILE A 39 8.03 8.64 -5.59
N THR A 40 8.60 9.46 -6.48
CA THR A 40 9.66 10.41 -6.10
C THR A 40 9.09 11.59 -5.30
N THR A 41 7.85 11.98 -5.56
CA THR A 41 7.22 13.15 -4.95
C THR A 41 6.23 12.82 -3.83
N GLY A 42 6.07 11.54 -3.48
CA GLY A 42 5.19 11.08 -2.41
C GLY A 42 3.71 11.35 -2.65
N LYS A 43 3.28 11.29 -3.91
CA LYS A 43 1.87 11.47 -4.29
C LYS A 43 1.14 10.15 -4.22
N ALA A 44 -0.10 10.21 -3.76
CA ALA A 44 -0.96 9.04 -3.72
C ALA A 44 -1.43 8.67 -5.13
N PHE A 45 -1.43 7.38 -5.46
CA PHE A 45 -1.94 6.85 -6.72
C PHE A 45 -2.29 5.37 -6.60
N ILE A 46 -3.08 4.87 -7.54
CA ILE A 46 -3.54 3.48 -7.61
C ILE A 46 -3.04 2.87 -8.92
N THR A 47 -2.59 1.63 -8.89
CA THR A 47 -2.15 0.85 -10.06
C THR A 47 -3.21 -0.20 -10.38
N ARG A 48 -4.40 0.18 -10.84
CA ARG A 48 -5.51 -0.77 -10.95
C ARG A 48 -5.33 -1.73 -12.13
N SER A 49 -5.57 -3.01 -11.91
CA SER A 49 -5.69 -4.02 -12.98
C SER A 49 -7.15 -4.44 -13.18
N SER A 50 -7.58 -4.54 -14.44
CA SER A 50 -8.84 -5.19 -14.81
C SER A 50 -8.68 -6.71 -14.84
N THR A 51 -9.77 -7.44 -14.65
CA THR A 51 -9.80 -8.90 -14.39
C THR A 51 -10.87 -9.56 -15.23
N SER A 52 -10.90 -9.29 -16.53
CA SER A 52 -11.54 -10.25 -17.43
C SER A 52 -10.81 -11.61 -17.40
N SER A 53 -9.59 -11.70 -16.85
CA SER A 53 -8.73 -12.90 -16.89
C SER A 53 -8.21 -13.45 -15.56
N LEU A 54 -8.38 -12.78 -14.41
CA LEU A 54 -7.85 -13.26 -13.13
C LEU A 54 -8.89 -14.08 -12.33
N PRO A 55 -8.51 -15.22 -11.70
CA PRO A 55 -9.43 -16.07 -10.95
C PRO A 55 -10.02 -15.33 -9.74
N LEU A 56 -11.29 -15.58 -9.39
CA LEU A 56 -11.92 -14.94 -8.22
C LEU A 56 -11.06 -15.13 -6.95
N PRO A 57 -10.98 -14.11 -6.06
CA PRO A 57 -10.30 -14.28 -4.79
C PRO A 57 -10.88 -15.49 -4.05
N GLN A 58 -10.03 -16.46 -3.73
CA GLN A 58 -10.39 -17.47 -2.74
C GLN A 58 -10.66 -16.74 -1.43
N ALA A 59 -11.73 -17.10 -0.72
CA ALA A 59 -12.20 -16.47 0.52
C ALA A 59 -11.05 -15.81 1.28
N SER A 60 -11.10 -14.46 1.39
CA SER A 60 -10.00 -13.62 1.85
C SER A 60 -9.27 -14.28 3.01
N ARG A 61 -8.05 -14.76 2.76
CA ARG A 61 -7.21 -15.21 3.87
C ARG A 61 -6.98 -13.98 4.72
N VAL A 62 -7.53 -13.97 5.93
CA VAL A 62 -7.27 -12.87 6.87
C VAL A 62 -5.78 -12.92 7.15
N ILE A 63 -5.05 -11.89 6.70
CA ILE A 63 -3.66 -11.76 7.15
C ILE A 63 -3.72 -11.25 8.58
N GLU A 64 -3.38 -12.11 9.52
CA GLU A 64 -3.16 -11.71 10.90
C GLU A 64 -1.81 -10.98 11.01
N HIS A 65 -1.83 -9.68 10.73
CA HIS A 65 -0.73 -8.82 11.15
C HIS A 65 -0.88 -8.54 12.63
N ARG A 66 0.07 -9.05 13.44
CA ARG A 66 0.12 -8.67 14.85
C ARG A 66 0.46 -7.19 14.94
N PRO A 67 -0.40 -6.35 15.54
CA PRO A 67 -0.06 -4.97 15.80
C PRO A 67 1.13 -4.91 16.78
N LEU A 68 1.67 -3.71 17.02
CA LEU A 68 2.73 -3.49 18.02
C LEU A 68 2.33 -3.86 19.46
N GLY A 69 1.05 -4.21 19.64
CA GLY A 69 0.48 -4.80 20.83
C GLY A 69 -0.31 -3.79 21.64
N TYR A 70 -1.01 -4.30 22.64
CA TYR A 70 -1.66 -3.47 23.65
C TYR A 70 -0.68 -3.16 24.77
N ARG A 71 -0.69 -1.92 25.23
CA ARG A 71 0.11 -1.39 26.34
C ARG A 71 -0.83 -0.90 27.45
N HIS A 72 -0.32 -0.87 28.68
CA HIS A 72 -1.08 -0.43 29.85
C HIS A 72 -1.12 1.10 29.94
N THR A 73 -2.08 1.65 30.70
CA THR A 73 -2.41 3.10 30.81
C THR A 73 -1.25 4.04 31.13
N LEU A 74 -0.13 3.53 31.65
CA LEU A 74 1.03 4.31 32.08
C LEU A 74 2.32 3.95 31.33
N TRP A 75 2.20 3.16 30.27
CA TRP A 75 3.35 2.77 29.46
C TRP A 75 3.95 3.99 28.77
N GLN A 76 5.29 4.06 28.80
CA GLN A 76 6.08 5.01 28.04
C GLN A 76 6.96 4.23 27.07
N ALA A 77 6.96 4.65 25.81
CA ALA A 77 7.79 4.02 24.80
C ALA A 77 9.27 4.17 25.14
N ASP A 78 10.00 3.07 25.07
CA ASP A 78 11.45 3.06 25.27
C ASP A 78 12.21 2.61 24.00
N LEU A 79 13.51 2.40 24.14
CA LEU A 79 14.36 1.94 23.04
C LEU A 79 14.04 0.50 22.59
N ILE A 80 13.55 -0.35 23.48
CA ILE A 80 13.16 -1.73 23.15
C ILE A 80 11.89 -1.69 22.29
N ASP A 81 10.92 -0.86 22.66
CA ASP A 81 9.71 -0.63 21.87
C ASP A 81 10.07 -0.11 20.48
N TYR A 82 10.93 0.92 20.39
CA TYR A 82 11.35 1.46 19.09
C TYR A 82 12.00 0.39 18.20
N ARG A 83 12.89 -0.45 18.76
CA ARG A 83 13.50 -1.57 18.01
C ARG A 83 12.47 -2.61 17.58
N GLN A 84 11.47 -2.90 18.42
CA GLN A 84 10.38 -3.79 18.05
C GLN A 84 9.59 -3.24 16.87
N TYR A 85 9.28 -1.94 16.88
CA TYR A 85 8.67 -1.24 15.75
C TYR A 85 9.50 -1.38 14.48
N GLU A 86 10.79 -1.04 14.53
CA GLU A 86 11.66 -1.11 13.36
C GLU A 86 11.71 -2.53 12.78
N ASN A 87 11.80 -3.55 13.63
CA ASN A 87 11.80 -4.95 13.20
C ASN A 87 10.51 -5.34 12.47
N LEU A 88 9.34 -4.98 13.03
CA LEU A 88 8.05 -5.31 12.42
C LEU A 88 7.80 -4.52 11.14
N ARG A 89 8.12 -3.23 11.12
CA ARG A 89 8.04 -2.40 9.92
C ARG A 89 8.94 -2.97 8.82
N ASN A 90 10.20 -3.25 9.12
CA ASN A 90 11.15 -3.75 8.12
C ASN A 90 10.72 -5.13 7.61
N ALA A 91 10.20 -6.01 8.48
CA ALA A 91 9.65 -7.30 8.06
C ALA A 91 8.45 -7.13 7.11
N PHE A 92 7.54 -6.20 7.40
CA PHE A 92 6.42 -5.88 6.51
C PHE A 92 6.89 -5.30 5.18
N LEU A 93 7.85 -4.37 5.19
CA LEU A 93 8.34 -3.69 3.98
C LEU A 93 9.07 -4.62 3.00
N LEU A 94 9.42 -5.84 3.42
CA LEU A 94 9.97 -6.90 2.56
C LEU A 94 8.89 -7.73 1.86
N THR A 95 7.62 -7.57 2.20
CA THR A 95 6.50 -8.31 1.58
C THR A 95 6.08 -7.69 0.24
N PRO A 96 5.48 -8.46 -0.69
CA PRO A 96 4.94 -7.90 -1.94
C PRO A 96 3.89 -6.81 -1.73
N ARG A 97 3.09 -6.91 -0.66
CA ARG A 97 2.06 -5.91 -0.28
C ARG A 97 2.64 -4.55 0.08
N ALA A 98 3.91 -4.49 0.48
CA ALA A 98 4.57 -3.23 0.87
C ALA A 98 4.54 -2.17 -0.23
N ARG A 99 4.38 -2.56 -1.50
CA ARG A 99 4.13 -1.65 -2.62
C ARG A 99 2.99 -0.67 -2.35
N ALA A 100 1.94 -1.11 -1.64
CA ALA A 100 0.83 -0.25 -1.22
C ALA A 100 1.31 0.94 -0.37
N ALA A 101 2.27 0.73 0.55
CA ALA A 101 2.78 1.78 1.42
C ALA A 101 3.42 2.95 0.65
N VAL A 102 4.11 2.67 -0.45
CA VAL A 102 4.68 3.70 -1.33
C VAL A 102 3.58 4.48 -2.06
N LYS A 103 2.52 3.78 -2.49
CA LYS A 103 1.38 4.36 -3.22
C LYS A 103 0.45 5.21 -2.36
N TYR A 104 0.48 5.07 -1.04
CA TYR A 104 -0.35 5.88 -0.13
C TYR A 104 0.05 7.37 -0.07
N GLY A 105 1.26 7.72 -0.51
CA GLY A 105 1.77 9.08 -0.35
C GLY A 105 1.95 9.49 1.12
N GLY A 106 2.19 10.77 1.35
CA GLY A 106 2.23 11.35 2.71
C GLY A 106 3.24 10.68 3.65
N ILE A 107 2.84 10.47 4.92
CA ILE A 107 3.72 9.89 5.95
C ILE A 107 4.03 8.42 5.70
N VAL A 108 3.06 7.65 5.20
CA VAL A 108 3.18 6.22 4.92
C VAL A 108 4.23 5.98 3.84
N TRP A 109 4.16 6.78 2.77
CA TRP A 109 5.19 6.82 1.74
C TRP A 109 6.55 7.20 2.34
N ARG A 110 6.61 8.29 3.12
CA ARG A 110 7.88 8.79 3.68
C ARG A 110 8.61 7.71 4.49
N LEU A 111 7.87 6.87 5.21
CA LEU A 111 8.39 5.78 6.03
C LEU A 111 8.72 4.51 5.24
N SER A 112 8.35 4.43 3.96
CA SER A 112 8.49 3.22 3.14
C SER A 112 9.40 3.38 1.92
N VAL A 113 9.51 4.56 1.29
CA VAL A 113 10.24 4.73 0.00
C VAL A 113 11.65 4.18 0.00
N GLN A 114 12.37 4.37 1.11
CA GLN A 114 13.79 4.02 1.17
C GLN A 114 14.01 2.51 1.28
N SER A 115 12.99 1.75 1.67
CA SER A 115 13.08 0.31 1.90
C SER A 115 12.59 -0.51 0.70
N ILE A 116 11.91 0.11 -0.26
CA ILE A 116 11.25 -0.57 -1.38
C ILE A 116 11.85 -0.08 -2.68
N ASP A 117 12.29 -1.01 -3.52
CA ASP A 117 12.72 -0.69 -4.88
C ASP A 117 11.53 -0.13 -5.68
N PRO A 118 11.61 1.12 -6.21
CA PRO A 118 10.56 1.72 -7.02
C PRO A 118 10.12 0.84 -8.20
N GLU A 119 11.01 0.01 -8.74
CA GLU A 119 10.68 -0.88 -9.85
C GLU A 119 9.58 -1.89 -9.51
N TYR A 120 9.49 -2.32 -8.25
CA TYR A 120 8.41 -3.18 -7.80
C TYR A 120 7.06 -2.46 -7.81
N VAL A 121 7.03 -1.19 -7.44
CA VAL A 121 5.79 -0.38 -7.46
C VAL A 121 5.39 -0.03 -8.89
N ILE A 122 6.37 0.29 -9.74
CA ILE A 122 6.17 0.57 -11.17
C ILE A 122 5.71 -0.69 -11.93
N ALA A 123 5.98 -1.89 -11.44
CA ALA A 123 5.46 -3.12 -12.06
C ALA A 123 3.93 -3.27 -11.90
N GLY A 124 3.27 -2.46 -11.08
CA GLY A 124 1.84 -2.53 -10.80
C GLY A 124 1.49 -3.45 -9.64
N PRO A 125 0.23 -3.93 -9.58
CA PRO A 125 -0.25 -4.82 -8.53
C PRO A 125 0.65 -6.04 -8.35
N SER A 126 0.83 -6.45 -7.10
CA SER A 126 1.44 -7.72 -6.80
C SER A 126 0.52 -8.89 -7.17
N THR A 127 1.09 -10.08 -7.27
CA THR A 127 0.31 -11.31 -7.44
C THR A 127 -0.52 -11.67 -6.20
N GLU A 128 -0.21 -11.08 -5.04
CA GLU A 128 -0.88 -11.34 -3.76
C GLU A 128 -2.25 -10.65 -3.66
N VAL A 129 -2.52 -9.67 -4.52
CA VAL A 129 -3.81 -8.99 -4.65
C VAL A 129 -4.96 -9.97 -4.86
N MET A 130 -4.70 -11.12 -5.51
CA MET A 130 -5.69 -12.17 -5.73
C MET A 130 -6.05 -12.95 -4.46
N ALA A 131 -5.14 -13.00 -3.49
CA ALA A 131 -5.33 -13.77 -2.26
C ALA A 131 -5.83 -12.91 -1.09
N TYR A 132 -5.52 -11.61 -1.09
CA TYR A 132 -5.65 -10.77 0.09
C TYR A 132 -6.36 -9.42 -0.12
N SER A 133 -6.47 -8.92 -1.35
CA SER A 133 -7.15 -7.63 -1.60
C SER A 133 -8.65 -7.80 -1.82
N ARG A 134 -9.38 -6.72 -1.56
CA ARG A 134 -10.79 -6.60 -1.94
C ARG A 134 -10.89 -5.98 -3.35
N PRO A 135 -11.86 -6.39 -4.17
CA PRO A 135 -12.09 -5.73 -5.45
C PRO A 135 -12.57 -4.29 -5.24
N MET A 136 -12.02 -3.37 -6.01
CA MET A 136 -12.49 -2.00 -6.17
C MET A 136 -13.62 -1.94 -7.20
N TYR A 137 -14.56 -1.03 -6.98
CA TYR A 137 -15.69 -0.76 -7.87
C TYR A 137 -15.73 0.73 -8.19
N PHE A 138 -16.04 1.06 -9.44
CA PHE A 138 -16.22 2.43 -9.89
C PHE A 138 -17.67 2.64 -10.35
N GLU A 139 -18.22 3.81 -10.06
CA GLU A 139 -19.58 4.14 -10.46
C GLU A 139 -19.74 4.09 -11.99
N GLY A 140 -20.76 3.39 -12.46
CA GLY A 140 -21.02 3.21 -13.90
C GLY A 140 -20.16 2.15 -14.59
N ASP A 141 -19.27 1.46 -13.87
CA ASP A 141 -18.43 0.39 -14.41
C ASP A 141 -18.81 -0.98 -13.83
N PRO A 142 -19.26 -1.94 -14.65
CA PRO A 142 -19.58 -3.29 -14.17
C PRO A 142 -18.32 -4.12 -13.88
N ALA A 143 -17.14 -3.67 -14.32
CA ALA A 143 -15.90 -4.36 -14.09
C ALA A 143 -15.45 -4.23 -12.63
N ARG A 144 -14.64 -5.20 -12.23
CA ARG A 144 -13.96 -5.20 -10.94
C ARG A 144 -12.50 -4.83 -11.19
N TYR A 145 -11.90 -4.20 -10.19
CA TYR A 145 -10.51 -3.76 -10.25
C TYR A 145 -9.74 -4.22 -9.03
N TRP A 146 -8.45 -4.43 -9.22
CA TRP A 146 -7.57 -5.02 -8.21
C TRP A 146 -6.30 -4.21 -8.10
N ASP A 147 -5.89 -3.99 -6.85
CA ASP A 147 -4.62 -3.38 -6.52
C ASP A 147 -4.17 -3.80 -5.09
N ASP A 148 -2.90 -3.59 -4.77
CA ASP A 148 -2.41 -3.73 -3.39
C ASP A 148 -2.96 -2.60 -2.54
N GLU A 149 -3.61 -2.95 -1.43
CA GLU A 149 -4.12 -2.01 -0.43
C GLU A 149 -3.53 -2.34 0.95
N LEU A 150 -3.30 -1.30 1.77
CA LEU A 150 -2.93 -1.50 3.17
C LEU A 150 -4.19 -1.69 4.01
N ILE A 151 -4.24 -2.77 4.78
CA ILE A 151 -5.23 -2.87 5.87
C ILE A 151 -4.78 -2.02 7.06
N GLU A 152 -5.72 -1.69 7.96
CA GLU A 152 -5.46 -0.87 9.16
C GLU A 152 -4.26 -1.39 9.97
N ALA A 153 -4.14 -2.71 10.16
CA ALA A 153 -3.02 -3.30 10.89
C ALA A 153 -1.66 -3.11 10.19
N GLU A 154 -1.61 -3.14 8.85
CA GLU A 154 -0.37 -2.87 8.10
C GLU A 154 -0.01 -1.39 8.17
N MET A 155 -1.01 -0.51 8.07
CA MET A 155 -0.86 0.93 8.27
C MET A 155 -0.30 1.25 9.66
N ASP A 156 -0.88 0.64 10.70
CA ASP A 156 -0.43 0.76 12.09
C ASP A 156 1.03 0.32 12.25
N ILE A 157 1.43 -0.77 11.61
CA ILE A 157 2.84 -1.24 11.63
C ILE A 157 3.75 -0.21 10.97
N VAL A 158 3.41 0.31 9.78
CA VAL A 158 4.25 1.29 9.07
C VAL A 158 4.38 2.58 9.90
N CYS A 159 3.28 3.05 10.47
CA CYS A 159 3.20 4.29 11.24
C CYS A 159 3.65 4.15 12.70
N GLY A 160 3.99 2.96 13.18
CA GLY A 160 4.48 2.76 14.54
C GLY A 160 3.40 2.92 15.62
N VAL A 161 2.16 2.53 15.33
CA VAL A 161 1.01 2.71 16.22
C VAL A 161 1.01 1.69 17.37
N TYR A 162 1.09 2.19 18.61
CA TYR A 162 0.85 1.42 19.83
C TYR A 162 -0.55 1.71 20.37
N ARG A 163 -1.27 0.66 20.78
CA ARG A 163 -2.60 0.81 21.38
C ARG A 163 -2.47 0.77 22.90
N VAL A 164 -2.93 1.80 23.59
CA VAL A 164 -2.93 1.86 25.06
C VAL A 164 -4.36 1.61 25.56
N TYR A 165 -4.53 0.60 26.42
CA TYR A 165 -5.83 0.36 27.04
C TYR A 165 -6.11 1.46 28.06
N THR A 166 -7.23 2.17 27.92
CA THR A 166 -7.61 3.29 28.81
C THR A 166 -8.54 2.91 29.95
N GLY A 167 -9.05 1.66 30.00
CA GLY A 167 -10.00 1.21 31.02
C GLY A 167 -11.44 1.72 30.85
N THR A 168 -11.71 2.49 29.80
CA THR A 168 -13.05 3.01 29.48
C THR A 168 -13.61 2.28 28.26
N ASN A 169 -14.53 1.34 28.51
CA ASN A 169 -15.42 0.80 27.48
C ASN A 169 -16.58 1.80 27.30
N TYR A 170 -16.87 2.20 26.06
CA TYR A 170 -18.15 2.81 25.69
C TYR A 170 -19.17 1.72 25.38
#